data_AF-A0A6G8PYM9-F1
#
_entry.id   AF-A0A6G8PYM9-F1
#
_cell.length_a   1.000
_cell.length_b   1.000
_cell.length_c   1.000
_cell.angle_alpha   90.00
_cell.angle_beta   90.00
_cell.angle_gamma   90.00
#
_symmetry.space_group_name_H-M   'P 1'
#
loop_
_entity.id
_entity.type
_entity.pdbx_description
1 polymer ?
#
loop_
_entity_poly.entity_id
_entity_poly.type
_entity_poly.pdbx_seq_one_letter_code
_entity_poly.pdbx_strand_id
1 'polypeptide(L)'
;MPEVLSQLLAEPATALVRESFAGVEAEWWWERRLDGGIVVCQEFDPMASIRAVAEETGRPVPEVERIALGELGLEDPEPVVLTFELPGATETRDAARALVERSRAPQGLAASLYRRLEEAVREGQGRPRGDAPGPSGADGR
;
A
#
# COMPACT_ATOMS: atom_id res chain seq x y z
N MET A 1 6.45 -16.39 -31.19
CA MET A 1 5.44 -15.33 -31.07
C MET A 1 5.21 -15.08 -29.59
N PRO A 2 5.33 -13.83 -29.10
CA PRO A 2 4.97 -13.54 -27.72
C PRO A 2 3.46 -13.71 -27.52
N GLU A 3 3.06 -14.32 -26.40
CA GLU A 3 1.67 -14.45 -25.97
C GLU A 3 1.29 -13.24 -25.11
N VAL A 4 0.10 -12.70 -25.32
CA VAL A 4 -0.42 -11.54 -24.58
C VAL A 4 -1.61 -11.95 -23.71
N LEU A 5 -1.85 -11.23 -22.61
CA LEU A 5 -2.89 -11.55 -21.63
C LEU A 5 -4.29 -11.73 -22.25
N SER A 6 -4.65 -10.92 -23.24
CA SER A 6 -5.96 -11.01 -23.89
C SER A 6 -6.21 -12.33 -24.62
N GLN A 7 -5.15 -13.04 -24.99
CA GLN A 7 -5.23 -14.35 -25.64
C GLN A 7 -5.39 -15.51 -24.65
N LEU A 8 -5.14 -15.29 -23.36
CA LEU A 8 -5.29 -16.32 -22.34
C LEU A 8 -6.76 -16.69 -22.16
N LEU A 9 -7.04 -17.98 -21.97
CA LEU A 9 -8.36 -18.40 -21.49
C LEU A 9 -8.55 -17.98 -20.02
N ALA A 10 -9.78 -18.04 -19.52
CA ALA A 10 -10.07 -17.69 -18.13
C ALA A 10 -9.23 -18.53 -17.16
N GLU A 11 -9.12 -19.84 -17.36
CA GLU A 11 -8.35 -20.73 -16.49
C GLU A 11 -6.84 -20.41 -16.42
N PRO A 12 -6.10 -20.25 -17.53
CA PRO A 12 -4.71 -19.77 -17.49
C PRO A 12 -4.53 -18.41 -16.81
N ALA A 13 -5.44 -17.46 -17.03
CA ALA A 13 -5.40 -16.16 -16.35
C ALA A 13 -5.63 -16.31 -14.84
N THR A 14 -6.57 -17.16 -14.42
CA THR A 14 -6.82 -17.50 -13.02
C THR A 14 -5.58 -18.10 -12.37
N ALA A 15 -4.94 -19.07 -13.01
CA ALA A 15 -3.74 -19.71 -12.49
C ALA A 15 -2.61 -18.69 -12.31
N LEU A 16 -2.38 -17.85 -13.33
CA LEU A 16 -1.35 -16.80 -13.29
C LEU A 16 -1.51 -15.86 -12.08
N VAL A 17 -2.73 -15.37 -11.83
CA VAL A 17 -3.00 -14.46 -10.70
C VAL A 17 -2.88 -15.20 -9.37
N ARG A 18 -3.50 -16.38 -9.25
CA ARG A 18 -3.51 -17.16 -8.01
C ARG A 18 -2.11 -17.60 -7.59
N GLU A 19 -1.30 -18.08 -8.52
CA GLU A 19 0.08 -18.47 -8.24
C GLU A 19 0.91 -17.28 -7.77
N SER A 20 0.68 -16.10 -8.36
CA SER A 20 1.38 -14.88 -7.97
C SER A 20 0.97 -14.42 -6.55
N PHE A 21 -0.32 -14.42 -6.23
CA PHE A 21 -0.85 -13.85 -4.97
C PHE A 21 -1.06 -14.88 -3.85
N ALA A 22 -0.63 -16.13 -4.02
CA ALA A 22 -0.80 -17.19 -3.02
C ALA A 22 -0.18 -16.89 -1.64
N GLY A 23 0.84 -16.04 -1.59
CA GLY A 23 1.52 -15.64 -0.35
C GLY A 23 0.99 -14.35 0.29
N VAL A 24 -0.03 -13.71 -0.29
CA VAL A 24 -0.61 -12.47 0.26
C VAL A 24 -1.63 -12.84 1.33
N GLU A 25 -1.47 -12.26 2.52
CA GLU A 25 -2.28 -12.56 3.70
C GLU A 25 -3.55 -11.70 3.80
N ALA A 26 -3.53 -10.50 3.21
CA ALA A 26 -4.68 -9.61 3.17
C ALA A 26 -5.81 -10.18 2.30
N GLU A 27 -7.06 -9.76 2.53
CA GLU A 27 -8.16 -10.14 1.64
C GLU A 27 -7.96 -9.51 0.25
N TRP A 28 -8.05 -10.34 -0.79
CA TRP A 28 -7.88 -9.92 -2.17
C TRP A 28 -8.76 -10.72 -3.12
N TRP A 29 -9.09 -10.10 -4.24
CA TRP A 29 -9.81 -10.71 -5.35
C TRP A 29 -9.26 -10.16 -6.66
N TRP A 30 -9.71 -10.74 -7.77
CA TRP A 30 -9.33 -10.25 -9.08
C TRP A 30 -10.48 -10.39 -10.06
N GLU A 31 -10.45 -9.54 -11.07
CA GLU A 31 -11.44 -9.47 -12.12
C GLU A 31 -10.77 -9.48 -13.50
N ARG A 32 -11.46 -10.08 -14.46
CA ARG A 32 -11.06 -10.02 -15.86
C ARG A 32 -11.84 -8.91 -16.56
N ARG A 33 -11.12 -8.00 -17.22
CA ARG A 33 -11.71 -6.94 -18.04
C ARG A 33 -12.11 -7.47 -19.42
N LEU A 34 -13.06 -6.79 -20.06
CA LEU A 34 -13.57 -7.15 -21.38
C LEU A 34 -12.50 -7.07 -22.49
N ASP A 35 -11.51 -6.20 -22.32
CA ASP A 35 -10.34 -6.07 -23.21
C ASP A 35 -9.30 -7.19 -22.98
N GLY A 36 -9.58 -8.12 -22.07
CA GLY A 36 -8.69 -9.20 -21.71
C GLY A 36 -7.65 -8.83 -20.65
N GLY A 37 -7.73 -7.63 -20.05
CA GLY A 37 -6.90 -7.22 -18.93
C GLY A 37 -7.25 -7.91 -17.61
N ILE A 38 -6.37 -7.74 -16.62
CA ILE A 38 -6.52 -8.25 -15.26
C ILE A 38 -6.57 -7.06 -14.31
N VAL A 39 -7.49 -7.10 -13.35
CA VAL A 39 -7.49 -6.19 -12.21
C VAL A 39 -7.40 -6.99 -10.94
N VAL A 40 -6.42 -6.66 -10.11
CA VAL A 40 -6.27 -7.22 -8.76
C VAL A 40 -6.71 -6.16 -7.76
N CYS A 41 -7.60 -6.55 -6.87
CA CYS A 41 -8.12 -5.72 -5.80
C CYS A 41 -7.69 -6.32 -4.47
N GLN A 42 -7.28 -5.48 -3.53
CA GLN A 42 -6.91 -5.89 -2.19
C GLN A 42 -7.54 -4.94 -1.18
N GLU A 43 -8.19 -5.48 -0.16
CA GLU A 43 -8.64 -4.68 0.98
C GLU A 43 -7.43 -4.22 1.80
N PHE A 44 -7.45 -2.95 2.19
CA PHE A 44 -6.46 -2.35 3.05
C PHE A 44 -7.17 -1.67 4.23
N ASP A 45 -6.89 -2.16 5.43
CA ASP A 45 -7.30 -1.53 6.69
C ASP A 45 -6.15 -0.62 7.20
N PRO A 46 -6.29 0.71 7.09
CA PRO A 46 -5.29 1.64 7.61
C PRO A 46 -5.11 1.50 9.11
N MET A 47 -6.17 1.21 9.87
CA MET A 47 -6.10 1.10 11.31
C MET A 47 -5.33 -0.15 11.76
N ALA A 48 -5.53 -1.29 11.09
CA ALA A 48 -4.71 -2.48 11.33
C ALA A 48 -3.22 -2.17 11.09
N SER A 49 -2.91 -1.47 9.99
CA SER A 49 -1.55 -1.06 9.64
C SER A 49 -0.93 -0.12 10.69
N ILE A 50 -1.68 0.89 11.12
CA ILE A 50 -1.28 1.84 12.16
C ILE A 50 -0.97 1.13 13.47
N ARG A 51 -1.80 0.16 13.88
CA ARG A 51 -1.58 -0.62 15.12
C ARG A 51 -0.32 -1.45 15.02
N ALA A 52 -0.10 -2.13 13.90
CA ALA A 52 1.12 -2.92 13.67
C ALA A 52 2.38 -2.04 13.72
N VAL A 53 2.37 -0.90 13.04
CA VAL A 53 3.50 0.05 13.05
C VAL A 53 3.72 0.66 14.43
N ALA A 54 2.66 0.99 15.16
CA ALA A 54 2.74 1.48 16.54
C ALA A 54 3.40 0.44 17.47
N GLU A 55 3.01 -0.82 17.34
CA GLU A 55 3.62 -1.93 18.10
C GLU A 55 5.11 -2.11 17.74
N GLU A 56 5.45 -2.17 16.45
CA GLU A 56 6.82 -2.36 15.98
C GLU A 56 7.75 -1.21 16.39
N THR A 57 7.25 0.03 16.34
CA THR A 57 8.04 1.23 16.66
C THR A 57 7.96 1.64 18.14
N GLY A 58 7.15 0.96 18.94
CA GLY A 58 6.91 1.30 20.34
C GLY A 58 6.24 2.65 20.56
N ARG A 59 5.47 3.15 19.56
CA ARG A 59 4.86 4.48 19.59
C ARG A 59 3.36 4.42 19.94
N PRO A 60 2.81 5.49 20.55
CA PRO A 60 1.38 5.57 20.81
C PRO A 60 0.56 5.55 19.51
N VAL A 61 -0.49 4.71 19.47
CA VAL A 61 -1.41 4.60 18.32
C VAL A 61 -1.93 5.96 17.84
N PRO A 62 -2.41 6.90 18.70
CA PRO A 62 -2.89 8.20 18.22
C PRO A 62 -1.82 9.07 17.56
N GLU A 63 -0.54 8.84 17.89
CA GLU A 63 0.57 9.55 17.28
C GLU A 63 0.90 8.97 15.90
N VAL A 64 0.88 7.64 15.77
CA VAL A 64 1.09 6.95 14.50
C VAL A 64 -0.07 7.20 13.55
N GLU A 65 -1.30 7.16 14.04
CA GLU A 65 -2.52 7.45 13.29
C GLU A 65 -2.46 8.81 12.59
N ARG A 66 -2.13 9.87 13.33
CA ARG A 66 -2.03 11.22 12.77
C ARG A 66 -0.96 11.33 11.67
N ILE A 67 0.17 10.63 11.81
CA ILE A 67 1.21 10.59 10.76
C ILE A 67 0.70 9.80 9.56
N ALA A 68 0.11 8.63 9.82
CA ALA A 68 -0.35 7.72 8.79
C ALA A 68 -1.46 8.32 7.93
N LEU A 69 -2.47 8.95 8.54
CA LEU A 69 -3.54 9.63 7.80
C LEU A 69 -2.98 10.74 6.90
N GLY A 70 -2.02 11.53 7.41
CA GLY A 70 -1.34 12.55 6.61
C GLY A 70 -0.52 11.97 5.45
N GLU A 71 0.22 10.89 5.68
CA GLU A 71 1.06 10.26 4.66
C GLU A 71 0.27 9.50 3.59
N LEU A 72 -0.82 8.86 3.99
CA LEU A 72 -1.73 8.15 3.10
C LEU A 72 -2.72 9.08 2.40
N GLY A 73 -2.82 10.34 2.85
CA GLY A 73 -3.79 11.31 2.33
C GLY A 73 -5.23 10.94 2.67
N LEU A 74 -5.46 10.29 3.81
CA LEU A 74 -6.76 9.85 4.29
C LEU A 74 -7.29 10.82 5.35
N GLU A 75 -8.60 11.05 5.33
CA GLU A 75 -9.28 11.88 6.34
C GLU A 75 -9.61 11.05 7.60
N ASP A 76 -9.87 9.76 7.42
CA ASP A 76 -10.18 8.78 8.46
C ASP A 76 -9.51 7.43 8.15
N PRO A 77 -9.41 6.50 9.12
CA PRO A 77 -8.80 5.19 8.90
C PRO A 77 -9.81 4.15 8.42
N GLU A 78 -10.82 4.54 7.62
CA GLU A 78 -11.76 3.56 7.06
C GLU A 78 -11.06 2.61 6.08
N PRO A 79 -11.48 1.33 6.01
CA PRO A 79 -10.95 0.39 5.04
C PRO A 79 -11.14 0.88 3.60
N VAL A 80 -10.12 0.72 2.77
CA VAL A 80 -10.12 1.09 1.36
C VAL A 80 -9.70 -0.08 0.48
N VAL A 81 -10.08 -0.03 -0.80
CA VAL A 81 -9.66 -1.05 -1.78
C VAL A 81 -8.50 -0.50 -2.61
N LEU A 82 -7.37 -1.19 -2.55
CA LEU A 82 -6.24 -0.95 -3.43
C LEU A 82 -6.46 -1.70 -4.75
N THR A 83 -6.17 -1.04 -5.87
CA THR A 83 -6.37 -1.62 -7.20
C THR A 83 -5.08 -1.59 -8.00
N PHE A 84 -4.77 -2.71 -8.65
CA PHE A 84 -3.68 -2.82 -9.61
C PHE A 84 -4.20 -3.39 -10.93
N GLU A 85 -3.94 -2.70 -12.03
CA GLU A 85 -4.46 -3.06 -13.34
C GLU A 85 -3.34 -3.44 -14.31
N LEU A 86 -3.57 -4.52 -15.07
CA LEU A 86 -2.75 -4.97 -16.17
C LEU A 86 -3.57 -4.94 -17.46
N PRO A 87 -3.16 -4.14 -18.46
CA PRO A 87 -3.83 -4.10 -19.76
C PRO A 87 -3.79 -5.46 -20.45
N GLY A 88 -4.85 -5.82 -21.19
CA GLY A 88 -4.89 -7.07 -21.97
C GLY A 88 -3.81 -7.19 -23.05
N ALA A 89 -3.24 -6.06 -23.48
CA ALA A 89 -2.12 -6.02 -24.42
C ALA A 89 -0.75 -6.32 -23.78
N THR A 90 -0.69 -6.46 -22.45
CA THR A 90 0.56 -6.79 -21.75
C THR A 90 1.01 -8.19 -22.15
N GLU A 91 2.30 -8.35 -22.45
CA GLU A 91 2.88 -9.67 -22.68
C GLU A 91 2.76 -10.53 -21.42
N THR A 92 2.41 -11.80 -21.58
CA THR A 92 2.17 -12.72 -20.44
C THR A 92 3.36 -12.78 -19.49
N ARG A 93 4.58 -12.74 -20.02
CA ARG A 93 5.81 -12.74 -19.20
C ARG A 93 5.95 -11.46 -18.37
N ASP A 94 5.59 -10.31 -18.93
CA ASP A 94 5.67 -9.03 -18.24
C ASP A 94 4.56 -8.89 -17.21
N ALA A 95 3.36 -9.39 -17.52
CA ALA A 95 2.26 -9.51 -16.58
C ALA A 95 2.64 -10.39 -15.37
N ALA A 96 3.22 -11.58 -15.61
CA ALA A 96 3.69 -12.46 -14.55
C ALA A 96 4.72 -11.76 -13.64
N ARG A 97 5.69 -11.07 -14.24
CA ARG A 97 6.69 -10.30 -13.49
C ARG A 97 6.04 -9.22 -12.63
N ALA A 98 5.11 -8.44 -13.20
CA ALA A 98 4.44 -7.36 -12.50
C ALA A 98 3.56 -7.87 -11.34
N LEU A 99 2.83 -8.98 -11.53
CA LEU A 99 2.06 -9.61 -10.46
C LEU A 99 2.98 -10.08 -9.32
N VAL A 100 4.04 -10.83 -9.65
CA VAL A 100 5.03 -11.30 -8.67
C VAL A 100 5.66 -10.14 -7.92
N GLU A 101 6.02 -9.05 -8.58
CA GLU A 101 6.58 -7.86 -7.94
C GLU A 101 5.64 -7.25 -6.90
N ARG A 102 4.33 -7.29 -7.13
CA ARG A 102 3.32 -6.74 -6.22
C ARG A 102 2.85 -7.72 -5.16
N SER A 103 3.20 -8.99 -5.26
CA SER A 103 2.86 -10.03 -4.28
C SER A 103 4.07 -10.60 -3.53
N ARG A 104 5.27 -9.99 -3.65
CA ARG A 104 6.50 -10.49 -3.00
C ARG A 104 6.43 -10.50 -1.48
N ALA A 105 5.66 -9.60 -0.90
CA ALA A 105 5.51 -9.46 0.54
C ALA A 105 4.11 -9.92 0.96
N PRO A 106 3.93 -10.42 2.20
CA PRO A 106 2.62 -10.83 2.71
C PRO A 106 1.55 -9.74 2.60
N GLN A 107 1.95 -8.47 2.64
CA GLN A 107 1.08 -7.30 2.53
C GLN A 107 0.60 -7.04 1.08
N GLY A 108 1.12 -7.76 0.08
CA GLY A 108 0.70 -7.64 -1.31
C GLY A 108 0.80 -6.20 -1.86
N LEU A 109 -0.29 -5.71 -2.44
CA LEU A 109 -0.39 -4.35 -3.00
C LEU A 109 -0.06 -3.27 -1.95
N ALA A 110 -0.37 -3.52 -0.68
CA ALA A 110 -0.17 -2.58 0.40
C ALA A 110 1.30 -2.50 0.88
N ALA A 111 2.19 -3.39 0.44
CA ALA A 111 3.57 -3.46 0.95
C ALA A 111 4.32 -2.12 0.88
N SER A 112 4.12 -1.36 -0.20
CA SER A 112 4.74 -0.04 -0.35
C SER A 112 4.17 1.01 0.61
N LEU A 113 2.89 0.91 0.97
CA LEU A 113 2.23 1.79 1.93
C LEU A 113 2.75 1.50 3.34
N TYR A 114 2.83 0.22 3.72
CA TYR A 114 3.42 -0.20 5.00
C TYR A 114 4.83 0.35 5.18
N ARG A 115 5.71 0.12 4.19
CA ARG A 115 7.09 0.63 4.25
C ARG A 115 7.13 2.16 4.39
N ARG A 116 6.31 2.88 3.62
CA ARG A 116 6.25 4.34 3.70
C ARG A 116 5.77 4.83 5.06
N LEU A 117 4.80 4.15 5.67
CA LEU A 117 4.32 4.46 7.02
C LEU A 117 5.42 4.26 8.06
N GLU A 118 6.10 3.13 8.02
CA GLU A 118 7.21 2.85 8.93
C GLU A 118 8.32 3.90 8.78
N GLU A 119 8.70 4.24 7.54
CA GLU A 119 9.69 5.29 7.24
C GLU A 119 9.26 6.64 7.82
N ALA A 120 8.03 7.09 7.57
CA ALA A 120 7.53 8.36 8.09
C ALA A 120 7.47 8.40 9.63
N VAL A 121 7.09 7.29 10.26
CA VAL A 121 7.06 7.16 11.72
C VAL A 121 8.46 7.20 12.32
N ARG A 122 9.45 6.60 11.64
CA ARG A 122 10.88 6.65 12.02
C ARG A 122 11.49 8.03 11.76
N GLU A 123 11.18 8.70 10.65
CA GLU A 123 11.68 10.05 10.34
C GLU A 123 11.09 11.11 11.27
N GLY A 124 9.86 10.91 11.75
CA GLY A 124 9.25 11.70 12.82
C GLY A 124 10.08 11.69 14.13
N GLN A 125 11.02 10.76 14.30
CA GLN A 125 11.97 10.72 15.43
C GLN A 125 13.06 11.81 15.34
N GLY A 126 13.32 12.35 14.15
CA GLY A 126 14.47 13.22 13.88
C GLY A 126 14.20 14.73 13.85
N ARG A 127 12.93 15.18 13.93
CA ARG A 127 12.63 16.61 13.93
C ARG A 127 12.47 17.12 15.36
N PRO A 128 13.46 17.83 15.95
CA PRO A 128 13.19 18.58 17.17
C PRO A 128 12.04 19.56 16.88
N ARG A 129 11.08 19.65 17.80
CA ARG A 129 10.10 20.74 17.84
C ARG A 129 10.88 22.04 18.05
N GLY A 130 11.37 22.63 16.96
CA GLY A 130 12.04 23.92 16.94
C GLY A 130 11.05 25.02 17.27
N ASP A 131 11.19 25.54 18.48
CA ASP A 131 10.89 26.89 18.95
C ASP A 131 9.47 27.43 18.75
N ALA A 132 8.68 27.32 19.81
CA ALA A 132 7.74 28.38 20.14
C ALA A 132 8.55 29.66 20.41
N PRO A 133 8.28 30.79 19.75
CA PRO A 133 8.86 32.05 20.16
C PRO A 133 8.28 32.40 21.52
N GLY A 134 9.12 32.34 22.56
CA GLY A 134 8.77 32.82 23.89
C GLY A 134 8.35 34.29 23.84
N PRO A 135 7.44 34.73 24.73
CA PRO A 135 6.99 36.11 24.75
C PRO A 135 8.17 36.99 25.17
N SER A 136 8.76 37.71 24.21
CA SER A 136 9.72 38.76 24.51
C SER A 136 8.95 39.96 25.06
N GLY A 137 8.79 39.96 26.39
CA GLY A 137 8.57 41.19 27.13
C GLY A 137 9.82 42.05 27.01
N ALA A 138 9.65 43.26 26.49
CA ALA A 138 10.62 44.33 26.62
C ALA A 138 9.87 45.56 27.13
N ASP A 139 9.82 45.64 28.45
CA ASP A 139 9.68 46.89 29.20
C ASP A 139 10.88 47.81 28.93
N GLY A 140 10.61 49.11 28.82
CA GLY A 140 11.53 50.17 29.24
C GLY A 140 12.39 50.83 28.17
N ARG A 141 11.92 51.96 27.64
CA ARG A 141 12.37 53.32 28.04
C ARG A 141 11.54 54.41 27.35
#